data_AF-A0A8H4RLL3-F1
#
_entry.id   AF-A0A8H4RLL3-F1
#
_cell.length_a   1.000
_cell.length_b   1.000
_cell.length_c   1.000
_cell.angle_alpha   90.00
_cell.angle_beta   90.00
_cell.angle_gamma   90.00
#
_symmetry.space_group_name_H-M   'P 1'
#
loop_
_entity.id
_entity.type
_entity.pdbx_description
1 polymer ?
#
loop_
_entity_poly.entity_id
_entity_poly.type
_entity_poly.pdbx_seq_one_letter_code
_entity_poly.pdbx_strand_id
1 'polypeptide(L)'
;MIDLRVCTLSKAVGGGIEGFTCGSSARSESAISEHFNNRLQNRQAGEEERICTSTIVQTFLILNQLLKIGKDLRRLYHVACFCRRELERCGIFVYGDVSAPVLPIHTGRLSYAAKFSAVLRRKGILATPVSIPAVEFWASRVRVMLPSDFSDGQVDRLLRRVVEAAGEMGLIQKSCTNKGKMIPYIYGDGEVSLREDEQEEEERAAEEKIRKLIVLDSTQKSTTTNNNNNN
;
A
#
# COMPACT_ATOMS: atom_id res chain seq x y z
N MET A 1 21.21 -4.88 12.50
CA MET A 1 20.38 -6.10 12.34
C MET A 1 18.98 -5.78 12.87
N ILE A 2 17.90 -6.21 12.21
CA ILE A 2 16.52 -5.91 12.64
C ILE A 2 15.91 -7.19 13.23
N ASP A 3 15.54 -7.17 14.51
CA ASP A 3 15.07 -8.37 15.21
C ASP A 3 13.57 -8.68 15.01
N LEU A 4 12.77 -7.64 14.78
CA LEU A 4 11.32 -7.71 14.66
C LEU A 4 10.83 -6.78 13.55
N ARG A 5 9.92 -7.26 12.69
CA ARG A 5 9.27 -6.46 11.66
C ARG A 5 7.77 -6.47 11.89
N VAL A 6 7.17 -5.29 11.84
CA VAL A 6 5.72 -5.10 11.85
C VAL A 6 5.31 -4.44 10.56
N CYS A 7 4.26 -4.92 9.93
CA CYS A 7 3.69 -4.31 8.74
C CYS A 7 2.17 -4.48 8.70
N THR A 8 1.53 -3.76 7.78
CA THR A 8 0.10 -3.88 7.49
C THR A 8 -0.06 -4.53 6.12
N LEU A 9 -0.88 -5.56 6.00
CA LEU A 9 -1.13 -6.23 4.71
C LEU A 9 -2.23 -5.54 3.90
N SER A 10 -3.01 -4.65 4.51
CA SER A 10 -4.12 -3.92 3.89
C SER A 10 -3.77 -2.74 2.97
N LYS A 11 -2.48 -2.48 2.74
CA LYS A 11 -2.01 -1.33 1.94
C LYS A 11 -1.29 -1.79 0.68
N ALA A 12 0.03 -1.69 0.66
CA ALA A 12 0.86 -2.03 -0.50
C ALA A 12 0.72 -3.50 -0.93
N VAL A 13 0.35 -4.39 -0.01
CA VAL A 13 0.13 -5.82 -0.31
C VAL A 13 -1.31 -6.10 -0.76
N GLY A 14 -2.28 -5.22 -0.47
CA GLY A 14 -3.68 -5.40 -0.89
C GLY A 14 -4.48 -6.47 -0.14
N GLY A 15 -3.92 -7.08 0.92
CA GLY A 15 -4.60 -8.04 1.79
C GLY A 15 -5.72 -7.43 2.62
N GLY A 16 -6.43 -8.25 3.39
CA GLY A 16 -7.45 -7.76 4.33
C GLY A 16 -6.92 -7.53 5.75
N ILE A 17 -5.76 -8.11 6.08
CA ILE A 17 -5.20 -8.07 7.45
C ILE A 17 -4.47 -6.75 7.71
N GLU A 18 -4.81 -6.08 8.82
CA GLU A 18 -4.24 -4.79 9.17
C GLU A 18 -2.89 -4.87 9.89
N GLY A 19 -2.55 -5.98 10.54
CA GLY A 19 -1.31 -6.12 11.30
C GLY A 19 -0.66 -7.49 11.12
N PHE A 20 0.62 -7.50 10.80
CA PHE A 20 1.46 -8.69 10.72
C PHE A 20 2.79 -8.42 11.42
N THR A 21 3.24 -9.35 12.25
CA THR A 21 4.51 -9.25 12.98
C THR A 21 5.33 -10.50 12.73
N CYS A 22 6.60 -10.36 12.35
CA CYS A 22 7.53 -11.47 12.22
C CYS A 22 8.84 -11.21 12.99
N GLY A 23 9.41 -12.30 13.48
CA GLY A 23 10.71 -12.31 14.14
C GLY A 23 11.83 -12.65 13.17
N SER A 24 13.05 -12.24 13.49
CA SER A 24 14.27 -12.60 12.75
C SER A 24 14.79 -14.01 13.07
N SER A 25 14.35 -14.56 14.20
CA SER A 25 14.78 -15.86 14.73
C SER A 25 13.62 -16.61 15.39
N ALA A 26 13.76 -17.93 15.51
CA ALA A 26 12.80 -18.76 16.24
C ALA A 26 12.53 -18.24 17.66
N ARG A 27 13.56 -17.74 18.36
CA ARG A 27 13.41 -17.14 19.69
C ARG A 27 12.48 -15.92 19.67
N SER A 28 12.66 -15.01 18.72
CA SER A 28 11.79 -13.85 18.59
C SER A 28 10.35 -14.25 18.22
N GLU A 29 10.17 -15.23 17.35
CA GLU A 29 8.84 -15.75 16.97
C GLU A 29 8.12 -16.41 18.15
N SER A 30 8.83 -17.20 18.96
CA SER A 30 8.28 -17.78 20.18
C SER A 30 7.87 -16.70 21.17
N ALA A 31 8.71 -15.68 21.39
CA ALA A 31 8.38 -14.57 22.28
C ALA A 31 7.18 -13.76 21.81
N ILE A 32 7.06 -13.53 20.49
CA ILE A 32 5.89 -12.87 19.88
C ILE A 32 4.63 -13.71 20.13
N SER A 33 4.71 -15.02 19.86
CA SER A 33 3.58 -15.94 20.01
C SER A 33 3.14 -16.05 21.46
N GLU A 34 4.09 -16.19 22.38
CA GLU A 34 3.83 -16.20 23.82
C GLU A 34 3.20 -14.90 24.31
N HIS A 35 3.70 -13.74 23.85
CA HIS A 35 3.11 -12.45 24.19
C HIS A 35 1.66 -12.35 23.71
N PHE A 36 1.38 -12.73 22.46
CA PHE A 36 0.02 -12.71 21.93
C PHE A 36 -0.89 -13.71 22.64
N ASN A 37 -0.42 -14.92 22.91
CA ASN A 37 -1.19 -15.95 23.63
C ASN A 37 -1.52 -15.49 25.06
N ASN A 38 -0.55 -14.93 25.79
CA ASN A 38 -0.77 -14.38 27.13
C ASN A 38 -1.76 -13.20 27.07
N ARG A 39 -1.66 -12.33 26.05
CA ARG A 39 -2.62 -11.24 25.85
C ARG A 39 -4.03 -11.76 25.56
N LEU A 40 -4.17 -12.84 24.80
CA LEU A 40 -5.46 -13.48 24.50
C LEU A 40 -6.06 -14.16 25.73
N GLN A 41 -5.25 -14.89 26.50
CA GLN A 41 -5.69 -15.56 27.73
C GLN A 41 -6.12 -14.59 28.84
N ASN A 42 -5.50 -13.41 28.89
CA ASN A 42 -5.84 -12.35 29.85
C ASN A 42 -6.98 -11.42 29.39
N ARG A 43 -7.64 -11.71 28.25
CA ARG A 43 -8.83 -10.96 27.83
C ARG A 43 -10.04 -11.34 28.67
N GLN A 44 -10.96 -10.40 28.89
CA GLN A 44 -12.24 -10.73 29.53
C GLN A 44 -13.09 -11.60 28.60
N ALA A 45 -13.85 -12.54 29.17
CA ALA A 45 -14.75 -13.40 28.42
C ALA A 45 -15.74 -12.54 27.61
N GLY A 46 -15.66 -12.61 26.27
CA GLY A 46 -16.46 -11.80 25.33
C GLY A 46 -15.64 -10.93 24.37
N GLU A 47 -14.34 -10.74 24.60
CA GLU A 47 -13.43 -9.93 23.76
C GLU A 47 -12.62 -10.76 22.74
N GLU A 48 -13.15 -11.89 22.27
CA GLU A 48 -12.53 -12.67 21.19
C GLU A 48 -12.73 -11.97 19.84
N GLU A 49 -11.94 -10.94 19.57
CA GLU A 49 -11.83 -10.35 18.24
C GLU A 49 -10.96 -11.26 17.36
N ARG A 50 -11.53 -12.38 16.89
CA ARG A 50 -10.91 -13.22 15.88
C ARG A 50 -10.98 -12.50 14.53
N ILE A 51 -9.87 -12.54 13.79
CA ILE A 51 -9.85 -12.05 12.41
C ILE A 51 -10.82 -12.91 11.59
N CYS A 52 -11.64 -12.25 10.77
CA CYS A 52 -12.59 -12.95 9.91
C CYS A 52 -11.86 -13.93 8.97
N THR A 53 -12.37 -15.16 8.83
CA THR A 53 -11.78 -16.18 7.96
C THR A 53 -11.65 -15.68 6.51
N SER A 54 -12.61 -14.91 6.01
CA SER A 54 -12.52 -14.33 4.66
C SER A 54 -11.34 -13.37 4.51
N THR A 55 -11.03 -12.59 5.54
CA THR A 55 -9.87 -11.69 5.59
C THR A 55 -8.54 -12.48 5.57
N ILE A 56 -8.48 -13.59 6.29
CA ILE A 56 -7.32 -14.49 6.29
C ILE A 56 -7.14 -15.11 4.91
N VAL A 57 -8.21 -15.68 4.35
CA VAL A 57 -8.23 -16.32 3.03
C VAL A 57 -7.81 -15.33 1.93
N GLN A 58 -8.39 -14.13 1.90
CA GLN A 58 -8.04 -13.08 0.93
C GLN A 58 -6.56 -12.71 1.02
N THR A 59 -6.05 -12.59 2.25
CA THR A 59 -4.65 -12.23 2.47
C THR A 59 -3.72 -13.35 2.00
N PHE A 60 -4.07 -14.61 2.25
CA PHE A 60 -3.30 -15.74 1.73
C PHE A 60 -3.36 -15.86 0.21
N LEU A 61 -4.50 -15.55 -0.41
CA LEU A 61 -4.61 -15.57 -1.86
C LEU A 61 -3.57 -14.63 -2.48
N ILE A 62 -3.53 -13.39 -2.00
CA ILE A 62 -2.60 -12.39 -2.51
C ILE A 62 -1.15 -12.74 -2.15
N LEU A 63 -0.87 -13.17 -0.92
CA LEU A 63 0.50 -13.54 -0.51
C LEU A 63 1.08 -14.75 -1.25
N ASN A 64 0.23 -15.63 -1.81
CA ASN A 64 0.69 -16.74 -2.66
C ASN A 64 0.82 -16.32 -4.15
N GLN A 65 0.52 -15.07 -4.52
CA GLN A 65 0.72 -14.51 -5.86
C GLN A 65 1.97 -13.61 -5.91
N LEU A 66 3.15 -14.20 -5.65
CA LEU A 66 4.41 -13.46 -5.50
C LEU A 66 4.87 -12.83 -6.81
N LEU A 67 4.63 -13.49 -7.96
CA LEU A 67 4.97 -12.94 -9.27
C LEU A 67 4.16 -11.68 -9.55
N LYS A 68 2.85 -11.72 -9.26
CA LYS A 68 1.97 -10.55 -9.37
C LYS A 68 2.42 -9.42 -8.46
N ILE A 69 2.64 -9.69 -7.17
CA ILE A 69 3.12 -8.67 -6.22
C ILE A 69 4.43 -8.04 -6.71
N GLY A 70 5.38 -8.86 -7.18
CA GLY A 70 6.64 -8.38 -7.71
C GLY A 70 6.47 -7.44 -8.91
N LYS A 71 5.58 -7.78 -9.86
CA LYS A 71 5.23 -6.94 -11.00
C LYS A 71 4.59 -5.62 -10.57
N ASP A 72 3.63 -5.67 -9.66
CA ASP A 72 2.91 -4.49 -9.17
C ASP A 72 3.84 -3.53 -8.42
N LEU A 73 4.75 -4.06 -7.59
CA LEU A 73 5.76 -3.26 -6.88
C LEU A 73 6.77 -2.62 -7.83
N ARG A 74 7.25 -3.34 -8.86
CA ARG A 74 8.13 -2.76 -9.88
C ARG A 74 7.42 -1.64 -10.63
N ARG A 75 6.21 -1.88 -11.11
CA ARG A 75 5.40 -0.87 -11.79
C ARG A 75 5.20 0.36 -10.90
N LEU A 76 4.82 0.16 -9.64
CA LEU A 76 4.63 1.23 -8.67
C LEU A 76 5.92 2.05 -8.45
N TYR A 77 7.08 1.39 -8.38
CA TYR A 77 8.38 2.06 -8.30
C TYR A 77 8.64 2.94 -9.53
N HIS A 78 8.39 2.44 -10.74
CA HIS A 78 8.59 3.22 -11.97
C HIS A 78 7.63 4.41 -12.07
N VAL A 79 6.36 4.21 -11.70
CA VAL A 79 5.35 5.29 -11.64
C VAL A 79 5.77 6.35 -10.63
N ALA A 80 6.23 5.95 -9.43
CA ALA A 80 6.72 6.89 -8.41
C ALA A 80 7.91 7.73 -8.88
N CYS A 81 8.93 7.06 -9.43
CA CYS A 81 10.11 7.74 -9.98
C CYS A 81 9.74 8.74 -11.08
N PHE A 82 8.88 8.32 -12.02
CA PHE A 82 8.44 9.15 -13.12
C PHE A 82 7.63 10.36 -12.63
N CYS A 83 6.59 10.13 -11.82
CA CYS A 83 5.73 11.20 -11.35
C CYS A 83 6.51 12.24 -10.55
N ARG A 84 7.43 11.82 -9.68
CA ARG A 84 8.27 12.75 -8.93
C ARG A 84 9.16 13.58 -9.86
N ARG A 85 9.88 12.94 -10.78
CA ARG A 85 10.76 13.63 -11.73
C ARG A 85 10.00 14.69 -12.53
N GLU A 86 8.80 14.37 -12.99
CA GLU A 86 7.97 15.32 -13.73
C GLU A 86 7.43 16.45 -12.85
N LEU A 87 7.02 16.18 -11.61
CA LEU A 87 6.60 17.23 -10.65
C LEU A 87 7.76 18.19 -10.35
N GLU A 88 8.96 17.67 -10.12
CA GLU A 88 10.16 18.48 -9.90
C GLU A 88 10.52 19.31 -11.14
N ARG A 89 10.41 18.72 -12.35
CA ARG A 89 10.59 19.46 -13.62
C ARG A 89 9.58 20.59 -13.78
N CYS A 90 8.35 20.40 -13.31
CA CYS A 90 7.31 21.42 -13.25
C CYS A 90 7.50 22.43 -12.09
N GLY A 91 8.57 22.33 -11.30
CA GLY A 91 8.85 23.24 -10.19
C GLY A 91 7.98 23.02 -8.95
N ILE A 92 7.40 21.84 -8.80
CA ILE A 92 6.60 21.46 -7.63
C ILE A 92 7.50 20.70 -6.66
N PHE A 93 7.60 21.20 -5.42
CA PHE A 93 8.42 20.55 -4.41
C PHE A 93 7.71 19.36 -3.74
N VAL A 94 8.33 18.19 -3.80
CA VAL A 94 7.80 16.93 -3.24
C VAL A 94 8.76 16.37 -2.20
N TYR A 95 8.27 16.06 -1.00
CA TYR A 95 9.11 15.50 0.07
C TYR A 95 9.42 14.01 -0.12
N GLY A 96 10.49 13.53 0.52
CA GLY A 96 10.81 12.11 0.64
C GLY A 96 11.57 11.55 -0.55
N ASP A 97 11.77 10.23 -0.54
CA ASP A 97 12.57 9.51 -1.53
C ASP A 97 11.86 9.38 -2.89
N VAL A 98 12.65 9.26 -3.96
CA VAL A 98 12.23 9.13 -5.35
C VAL A 98 11.44 7.86 -5.60
N SER A 99 11.79 6.79 -4.90
CA SER A 99 11.16 5.48 -5.02
C SER A 99 9.82 5.34 -4.27
N ALA A 100 9.48 6.31 -3.41
CA ALA A 100 8.36 6.16 -2.50
C ALA A 100 7.01 6.28 -3.24
N PRO A 101 6.05 5.36 -3.00
CA PRO A 101 4.76 5.33 -3.70
C PRO A 101 3.79 6.44 -3.24
N VAL A 102 4.25 7.35 -2.39
CA VAL A 102 3.50 8.50 -1.89
C VAL A 102 4.22 9.74 -2.34
N LEU A 103 3.47 10.71 -2.89
CA LEU A 103 3.96 12.02 -3.30
C LEU A 103 3.44 13.09 -2.33
N PRO A 104 4.21 13.48 -1.30
CA PRO A 104 3.83 14.53 -0.37
C PRO A 104 4.24 15.88 -0.96
N ILE A 105 3.29 16.57 -1.58
CA ILE A 105 3.50 17.88 -2.21
C ILE A 105 3.49 18.97 -1.14
N HIS A 106 4.54 19.77 -1.07
CA HIS A 106 4.64 20.86 -0.10
C HIS A 106 3.64 21.99 -0.41
N THR A 107 3.00 22.49 0.65
CA THR A 107 2.01 23.59 0.57
C THR A 107 2.28 24.70 1.59
N GLY A 108 3.28 24.53 2.46
CA GLY A 108 3.62 25.48 3.52
C GLY A 108 2.66 25.40 4.70
N ARG A 109 1.54 26.13 4.61
CA ARG A 109 0.59 26.33 5.72
C ARG A 109 -0.57 25.33 5.67
N LEU A 110 -1.14 25.04 6.85
CA LEU A 110 -2.32 24.18 7.01
C LEU A 110 -3.50 24.60 6.10
N SER A 111 -3.84 25.88 6.08
CA SER A 111 -4.96 26.40 5.28
C SER A 111 -4.74 26.19 3.78
N TYR A 112 -3.48 26.30 3.32
CA TYR A 112 -3.09 26.03 1.94
C TYR A 112 -3.18 24.53 1.61
N ALA A 113 -2.75 23.64 2.52
CA ALA A 113 -2.88 22.20 2.36
C ALA A 113 -4.35 21.78 2.19
N ALA A 114 -5.23 22.29 3.06
CA ALA A 114 -6.67 22.01 3.00
C ALA A 114 -7.28 22.53 1.68
N LYS A 115 -6.95 23.76 1.29
CA LYS A 115 -7.42 24.34 0.03
C LYS A 115 -6.92 23.56 -1.19
N PHE A 116 -5.65 23.17 -1.21
CA PHE A 116 -5.08 22.38 -2.30
C PHE A 116 -5.74 21.00 -2.41
N SER A 117 -5.98 20.31 -1.29
CA SER A 117 -6.76 19.07 -1.27
C SER A 117 -8.16 19.25 -1.85
N ALA A 118 -8.85 20.35 -1.52
CA ALA A 118 -10.16 20.66 -2.10
C ALA A 118 -10.11 20.94 -3.62
N VAL A 119 -9.07 21.62 -4.10
CA VAL A 119 -8.84 21.85 -5.55
C VAL A 119 -8.62 20.51 -6.26
N LEU A 120 -7.75 19.65 -5.72
CA LEU A 120 -7.51 18.31 -6.26
C LEU A 120 -8.79 17.48 -6.30
N ARG A 121 -9.61 17.53 -5.24
CA ARG A 121 -10.89 16.83 -5.18
C ARG A 121 -11.85 17.26 -6.27
N ARG A 122 -11.94 18.57 -6.56
CA ARG A 122 -12.76 19.09 -7.69
C ARG A 122 -12.27 18.62 -9.06
N LYS A 123 -10.97 18.28 -9.18
CA LYS A 123 -10.40 17.68 -10.38
C LYS A 123 -10.47 16.14 -10.40
N GLY A 124 -11.15 15.54 -9.44
CA GLY A 124 -11.34 14.08 -9.34
C GLY A 124 -10.20 13.34 -8.64
N ILE A 125 -9.31 14.03 -7.93
CA ILE A 125 -8.20 13.41 -7.19
C ILE A 125 -8.46 13.51 -5.69
N LEU A 126 -8.60 12.36 -5.03
CA LEU A 126 -8.66 12.31 -3.57
C LEU A 126 -7.23 12.30 -3.00
N ALA A 127 -6.83 13.42 -2.38
CA ALA A 127 -5.52 13.56 -1.77
C ALA A 127 -5.65 14.11 -0.35
N THR A 128 -4.88 13.54 0.58
CA THR A 128 -5.06 13.81 2.02
C THR A 128 -4.13 14.93 2.48
N PRO A 129 -4.64 16.03 3.06
CA PRO A 129 -3.79 17.05 3.65
C PRO A 129 -3.18 16.54 4.97
N VAL A 130 -1.91 16.84 5.19
CA VAL A 130 -1.16 16.50 6.38
C VAL A 130 -0.50 17.76 6.93
N SER A 131 -0.74 18.00 8.21
CA SER A 131 -0.37 19.22 8.94
C SER A 131 -0.06 18.87 10.39
N ILE A 132 0.15 19.87 11.24
CA ILE A 132 0.30 19.71 12.69
C ILE A 132 -0.82 18.82 13.29
N PRO A 133 -0.50 17.92 14.24
CA PRO A 133 0.80 17.68 14.88
C PRO A 133 1.73 16.73 14.13
N ALA A 134 1.29 16.14 13.00
CA ALA A 134 2.07 15.11 12.29
C ALA A 134 3.31 15.65 11.57
N VAL A 135 3.36 16.96 11.32
CA VAL A 135 4.46 17.68 10.66
C VAL A 135 4.60 19.07 11.27
N GLU A 136 5.74 19.71 11.08
CA GLU A 136 5.97 21.08 11.52
C GLU A 136 4.98 22.08 10.89
N PHE A 137 4.76 23.21 11.58
CA PHE A 137 3.75 24.20 11.24
C PHE A 137 3.83 24.72 9.78
N TRP A 138 5.04 24.95 9.28
CA TRP A 138 5.31 25.44 7.92
C TRP A 138 5.65 24.34 6.92
N ALA A 139 5.55 23.07 7.32
CA ALA A 139 5.85 21.91 6.49
C ALA A 139 4.58 21.14 6.09
N SER A 140 3.43 21.83 6.07
CA SER A 140 2.16 21.22 5.66
C SER A 140 2.22 20.78 4.19
N ARG A 141 1.61 19.64 3.91
CA ARG A 141 1.72 18.95 2.61
C ARG A 141 0.48 18.16 2.29
N VAL A 142 0.24 17.88 1.01
CA VAL A 142 -0.84 17.01 0.57
C VAL A 142 -0.24 15.72 0.01
N ARG A 143 -0.67 14.57 0.55
CA ARG A 143 -0.22 13.25 0.12
C ARG A 143 -1.10 12.75 -1.01
N VAL A 144 -0.50 12.59 -2.19
CA VAL A 144 -1.08 11.87 -3.32
C VAL A 144 -0.52 10.45 -3.28
N MET A 145 -1.39 9.45 -3.19
CA MET A 145 -1.00 8.03 -3.19
C MET A 145 -1.02 7.53 -4.63
N LEU A 146 0.07 6.89 -5.07
CA LEU A 146 0.16 6.31 -6.40
C LEU A 146 -0.31 4.84 -6.36
N PRO A 147 -1.18 4.43 -7.28
CA PRO A 147 -1.56 3.03 -7.43
C PRO A 147 -0.70 2.33 -8.49
N SER A 148 -0.46 1.03 -8.31
CA SER A 148 0.13 0.15 -9.33
C SER A 148 -0.81 -0.06 -10.52
N ASP A 149 -2.12 -0.10 -10.25
CA ASP A 149 -3.13 -0.58 -11.19
C ASP A 149 -3.53 0.46 -12.24
N PHE A 150 -3.05 1.70 -12.12
CA PHE A 150 -3.33 2.73 -13.12
C PHE A 150 -2.62 2.39 -14.43
N SER A 151 -3.35 2.48 -15.54
CA SER A 151 -2.76 2.45 -16.88
C SER A 151 -1.87 3.67 -17.12
N ASP A 152 -1.00 3.59 -18.12
CA ASP A 152 -0.04 4.67 -18.40
C ASP A 152 -0.73 6.01 -18.69
N GLY A 153 -1.83 5.97 -19.44
CA GLY A 153 -2.67 7.13 -19.69
C GLY A 153 -3.41 7.67 -18.45
N GLN A 154 -3.69 6.82 -17.45
CA GLN A 154 -4.22 7.27 -16.16
C GLN A 154 -3.14 7.94 -15.31
N VAL A 155 -1.90 7.45 -15.33
CA VAL A 155 -0.74 8.09 -14.67
C VAL A 155 -0.49 9.48 -15.26
N ASP A 156 -0.47 9.61 -16.58
CA ASP A 156 -0.34 10.89 -17.27
C ASP A 156 -1.46 11.86 -16.89
N ARG A 157 -2.70 11.37 -16.87
CA ARG A 157 -3.87 12.18 -16.50
C ARG A 157 -3.80 12.65 -15.06
N LEU A 158 -3.44 11.77 -14.12
CA LEU A 158 -3.24 12.11 -12.71
C LEU A 158 -2.25 13.25 -12.58
N LEU A 159 -1.06 13.09 -13.19
CA LEU A 159 0.02 14.05 -13.10
C LEU A 159 -0.35 15.41 -13.72
N ARG A 160 -1.00 15.43 -14.89
CA ARG A 160 -1.51 16.67 -15.50
C ARG A 160 -2.46 17.43 -14.57
N ARG A 161 -3.43 16.72 -13.96
CA ARG A 161 -4.41 17.32 -13.05
C ARG A 161 -3.76 17.86 -11.78
N VAL A 162 -2.74 17.17 -11.27
CA VAL A 162 -1.94 17.65 -10.12
C VAL A 162 -1.18 18.94 -10.49
N VAL A 163 -0.52 18.97 -11.65
CA VAL A 163 0.23 20.15 -12.11
C VAL A 163 -0.70 21.33 -12.35
N GLU A 164 -1.86 21.13 -12.98
CA GLU A 164 -2.89 22.15 -13.15
C GLU A 164 -3.34 22.72 -11.79
N ALA A 165 -3.65 21.86 -10.81
CA ALA A 165 -4.06 22.27 -9.48
C ALA A 165 -2.95 23.06 -8.75
N ALA A 166 -1.70 22.63 -8.90
CA ALA A 166 -0.55 23.31 -8.31
C ALA A 166 -0.35 24.70 -8.94
N GLY A 167 -0.56 24.82 -10.26
CA GLY A 167 -0.53 26.09 -10.98
C GLY A 167 -1.61 27.06 -10.51
N GLU A 168 -2.86 26.60 -10.36
CA GLU A 168 -3.97 27.41 -9.82
C GLU A 168 -3.70 27.93 -8.39
N MET A 169 -2.93 27.16 -7.61
CA MET A 169 -2.58 27.49 -6.23
C MET A 169 -1.26 28.27 -6.09
N GLY A 170 -0.54 28.52 -7.18
CA GLY A 170 0.75 29.22 -7.17
C GLY A 170 1.88 28.42 -6.50
N LEU A 171 1.82 27.08 -6.53
CA LEU A 171 2.81 26.18 -5.93
C LEU A 171 3.99 25.85 -6.87
N ILE A 172 3.99 26.40 -8.08
CA ILE A 172 5.04 26.20 -9.09
C ILE A 172 6.14 27.25 -8.89
N GLN A 173 7.39 26.80 -8.70
CA GLN A 173 8.55 27.68 -8.59
C GLN A 173 8.82 28.44 -9.90
N LYS A 174 9.04 29.76 -9.79
CA LYS A 174 9.22 30.67 -10.93
C LYS A 174 10.48 30.41 -11.77
N SER A 175 11.50 29.78 -11.19
CA SER A 175 12.77 29.43 -11.86
C SER A 175 12.63 28.28 -12.85
N CYS A 176 11.51 27.55 -12.81
CA CYS A 176 11.24 26.40 -13.67
C CYS A 176 10.51 26.88 -14.94
N THR A 177 11.16 27.73 -15.73
CA THR A 177 10.60 28.32 -16.98
C THR A 177 10.49 27.35 -18.14
N ASN A 178 11.00 26.11 -17.99
CA ASN A 178 10.67 25.02 -18.90
C ASN A 178 9.22 24.58 -18.66
N LYS A 179 8.27 25.35 -19.21
CA LYS A 179 6.91 24.90 -19.57
C LYS A 179 6.98 23.83 -20.68
N GLY A 180 7.94 22.91 -20.59
CA GLY A 180 8.11 21.82 -21.52
C GLY A 180 6.90 20.93 -21.43
N LYS A 181 6.38 20.49 -22.59
CA LYS A 181 5.31 19.50 -22.65
C LYS A 181 5.65 18.32 -21.74
N MET A 182 4.70 17.87 -20.93
CA MET A 182 4.83 16.63 -20.17
C MET A 182 5.23 15.51 -21.13
N ILE A 183 6.28 14.78 -20.77
CA ILE A 183 6.68 13.59 -21.51
C ILE A 183 5.63 12.53 -21.17
N PRO A 184 5.03 11.83 -22.15
CA PRO A 184 4.08 10.78 -21.85
C PRO A 184 4.79 9.67 -21.06
N TYR A 185 4.13 9.18 -20.03
CA TYR A 185 4.57 7.97 -19.34
C TYR A 185 4.42 6.78 -20.27
N ILE A 186 5.50 6.03 -20.43
CA ILE A 186 5.49 4.74 -21.13
C ILE A 186 6.19 3.77 -20.20
N TYR A 187 5.43 2.81 -19.70
CA TYR A 187 6.00 1.73 -18.91
C TYR A 187 6.61 0.70 -19.86
N GLY A 188 7.94 0.75 -20.01
CA GLY A 188 8.70 -0.30 -20.68
C GLY A 188 9.18 -1.32 -19.65
N ASP A 189 8.51 -2.47 -19.55
CA ASP A 189 8.99 -3.59 -18.73
C ASP A 189 10.10 -4.32 -19.52
N GLY A 190 11.30 -3.75 -19.48
CA GLY A 190 12.41 -4.11 -20.37
C GLY A 190 12.97 -5.53 -20.19
N GLU A 191 12.61 -6.28 -19.14
CA GLU A 191 13.23 -7.59 -18.88
C GLU A 191 12.33 -8.69 -18.29
N VAL A 192 11.08 -8.43 -17.84
CA VAL A 192 10.20 -9.51 -17.36
C VAL A 192 8.72 -9.19 -17.66
N SER A 193 8.34 -9.25 -18.94
CA SER A 193 6.93 -9.48 -19.27
C SER A 193 6.60 -10.92 -18.87
N LEU A 194 6.24 -11.14 -17.60
CA LEU A 194 5.58 -12.39 -17.20
C LEU A 194 4.40 -12.57 -18.14
N ARG A 195 4.34 -13.73 -18.80
CA ARG A 195 3.19 -14.06 -19.64
C ARG A 195 1.97 -14.07 -18.74
N GLU A 196 0.85 -13.55 -19.23
CA GLU A 196 -0.41 -13.55 -18.49
C GLU A 196 -0.73 -14.98 -17.98
N ASP A 197 -0.40 -15.99 -18.79
CA ASP A 197 -0.45 -17.42 -18.47
C ASP A 197 0.25 -17.79 -17.13
N GLU A 198 1.42 -17.22 -16.83
CA GLU A 198 2.19 -17.56 -15.62
C GLU A 198 1.55 -16.95 -14.36
N GLN A 199 0.88 -15.80 -14.50
CA GLN A 199 0.13 -15.19 -13.40
C GLN A 199 -1.16 -15.96 -13.11
N GLU A 200 -1.87 -16.38 -14.16
CA GLU A 200 -3.08 -17.20 -14.05
C GLU A 200 -2.78 -18.57 -13.42
N GLU A 201 -1.66 -19.18 -13.78
CA GLU A 201 -1.22 -20.44 -13.18
C GLU A 201 -0.88 -20.29 -11.69
N GLU A 202 -0.16 -19.21 -11.31
CA GLU A 202 0.14 -18.89 -9.91
C GLU A 202 -1.14 -18.67 -9.08
N GLU A 203 -2.10 -17.92 -9.63
CA GLU A 203 -3.39 -17.68 -8.99
C GLU A 203 -4.17 -18.99 -8.75
N ARG A 204 -4.25 -19.85 -9.77
CA ARG A 204 -4.92 -21.16 -9.65
C ARG A 204 -4.24 -22.05 -8.60
N ALA A 205 -2.90 -22.06 -8.57
CA ALA A 205 -2.14 -22.81 -7.58
C ALA A 205 -2.36 -22.28 -6.15
N ALA A 206 -2.45 -20.95 -6.00
CA ALA A 206 -2.77 -20.31 -4.72
C ALA A 206 -4.16 -20.71 -4.23
N GLU A 207 -5.18 -20.70 -5.09
CA GLU A 207 -6.55 -21.12 -4.77
C GLU A 207 -6.60 -22.58 -4.31
N GLU A 208 -5.93 -23.49 -5.03
CA GLU A 208 -5.91 -24.91 -4.68
C GLU A 208 -5.28 -25.14 -3.30
N LYS A 209 -4.18 -24.44 -3.01
CA LYS A 209 -3.50 -24.50 -1.71
C LYS A 209 -4.39 -24.01 -0.58
N ILE A 210 -5.11 -22.91 -0.77
CA ILE A 210 -6.06 -22.37 0.21
C ILE A 210 -7.22 -23.35 0.43
N ARG A 211 -7.77 -23.93 -0.64
CA ARG A 211 -8.84 -24.93 -0.55
C ARG A 211 -8.43 -26.13 0.29
N LYS A 212 -7.20 -26.63 0.12
CA LYS A 212 -6.63 -27.69 0.96
C LYS A 212 -6.56 -27.28 2.43
N LEU A 213 -6.12 -26.05 2.74
CA LEU A 213 -6.07 -25.53 4.11
C LEU A 213 -7.45 -25.43 4.76
N ILE A 214 -8.48 -24.99 4.02
CA ILE A 214 -9.85 -24.92 4.52
C ILE A 214 -10.38 -26.32 4.88
N VAL A 215 -10.12 -27.32 4.02
CA VAL A 215 -10.50 -28.71 4.29
C VAL A 215 -9.78 -29.26 5.53
N LEU A 216 -8.49 -28.95 5.70
CA LEU A 216 -7.73 -29.34 6.89
C LEU A 216 -8.27 -28.70 8.18
N ASP A 217 -8.58 -27.41 8.17
CA ASP A 217 -9.16 -26.72 9.35
C ASP A 217 -10.53 -27.31 9.74
N SER A 218 -11.38 -27.60 8.76
CA SER A 218 -12.70 -28.21 9.01
C SER A 218 -12.61 -29.63 9.60
N THR A 219 -11.63 -30.43 9.18
CA THR A 219 -11.41 -31.78 9.71
C THR A 219 -10.78 -31.78 11.11
N GLN A 220 -9.94 -30.80 11.44
CA GLN A 220 -9.39 -30.63 12.80
C GLN A 220 -10.48 -30.21 13.80
N LYS A 221 -11.42 -29.34 13.39
CA LYS A 221 -12.56 -28.95 14.23
C LYS A 221 -13.48 -30.12 14.55
N SER A 222 -13.83 -30.96 13.58
CA SER A 222 -14.70 -32.13 13.82
C SER A 222 -14.06 -33.17 14.74
N THR A 223 -12.73 -33.36 14.65
CA THR A 223 -11.99 -34.27 15.53
C THR A 223 -11.93 -33.77 16.98
N THR A 224 -11.79 -32.45 17.18
CA THR A 224 -11.77 -31.83 18.51
C THR A 224 -13.15 -31.88 19.18
N THR A 225 -14.24 -31.66 18.43
CA THR A 225 -15.61 -31.77 18.96
C THR A 225 -15.97 -33.20 19.37
N ASN A 226 -15.53 -34.22 18.62
CA ASN A 226 -15.81 -35.62 18.95
C ASN A 226 -15.08 -36.10 20.22
N ASN A 227 -13.88 -35.57 20.52
CA ASN A 227 -13.16 -35.92 21.74
C ASN A 227 -13.74 -35.25 22.99
N ASN A 228 -14.36 -34.08 22.87
CA ASN A 228 -15.01 -33.39 23.99
C ASN A 228 -16.39 -33.95 24.35
N ASN A 229 -17.03 -34.73 23.47
CA ASN A 229 -18.32 -35.38 23.73
C ASN A 229 -18.20 -36.80 24.33
N ASN A 230 -16.97 -37.32 24.48
CA ASN A 230 -16.68 -38.66 25.01
C ASN A 230 -16.04 -38.63 26.42
N ASN A 231 -16.03 -37.49 27.10
CA ASN A 231 -15.63 -37.29 28.50
C ASN A 231 -16.78 -36.65 29.28
#